data_AF-A0AAU7BPJ6-F1
#
_entry.id   AF-A0AAU7BPJ6-F1
#
_cell.length_a   1.000
_cell.length_b   1.000
_cell.length_c   1.000
_cell.angle_alpha   90.00
_cell.angle_beta   90.00
_cell.angle_gamma   90.00
#
_symmetry.space_group_name_H-M   'P 1'
#
loop_
_entity.id
_entity.type
_entity.pdbx_description
1 polymer ?
#
loop_
_entity_poly.entity_id
_entity_poly.type
_entity_poly.pdbx_seq_one_letter_code
_entity_poly.pdbx_strand_id
1 'polypeptide(L)'
;MHILGNIGKSSLLAASIFWMIILSDTFDLDMVPYIFLSLIPIYIICALTILITICPIFWFLENDNYSKQRIFKTYFPIYTIIAFGFCLYSIYKSSFDVFVLSFYVSAYITTTQSWVWFSKEKVEIK
;
A
#
# COMPACT_ATOMS: atom_id res chain seq x y z
N MET A 1 4.77 -14.69 9.18
CA MET A 1 4.37 -13.46 8.46
C MET A 1 4.58 -12.28 9.39
N HIS A 2 5.49 -11.34 9.11
CA HIS A 2 5.75 -10.20 9.99
C HIS A 2 4.75 -9.08 9.70
N ILE A 3 3.49 -9.28 10.10
CA ILE A 3 2.37 -8.41 9.74
C ILE A 3 2.63 -6.97 10.20
N LEU A 4 2.98 -6.78 11.47
CA LEU A 4 3.23 -5.46 12.04
C LEU A 4 4.42 -4.76 11.35
N GLY A 5 5.50 -5.50 11.08
CA GLY A 5 6.67 -4.96 10.38
C GLY A 5 6.38 -4.58 8.92
N ASN A 6 5.54 -5.34 8.23
CA ASN A 6 5.12 -5.02 6.87
C ASN A 6 4.16 -3.83 6.85
N ILE A 7 3.20 -3.75 7.78
CA ILE A 7 2.31 -2.58 7.93
C ILE A 7 3.14 -1.31 8.15
N GLY A 8 4.10 -1.31 9.08
CA GLY A 8 4.95 -0.15 9.33
C GLY A 8 5.74 0.29 8.10
N LYS A 9 6.34 -0.64 7.36
CA LYS A 9 7.04 -0.34 6.09
C LYS A 9 6.10 0.24 5.04
N SER A 10 4.89 -0.29 4.93
CA SER A 10 3.87 0.19 4.01
C SER A 10 3.41 1.59 4.38
N SER A 11 3.14 1.87 5.64
CA SER A 11 2.72 3.20 6.09
C SER A 11 3.80 4.26 5.85
N LEU A 12 5.07 3.93 6.11
CA LEU A 12 6.18 4.84 5.82
C LEU A 12 6.32 5.10 4.31
N LEU A 13 6.20 4.06 3.48
CA LEU A 13 6.22 4.21 2.02
C LEU A 13 5.06 5.08 1.53
N ALA A 14 3.85 4.85 2.05
CA ALA A 14 2.67 5.64 1.70
C ALA A 14 2.85 7.11 2.06
N ALA A 15 3.30 7.40 3.29
CA ALA A 15 3.57 8.75 3.73
C ALA A 15 4.64 9.42 2.86
N SER A 16 5.71 8.69 2.52
CA SER A 16 6.80 9.19 1.69
C SER A 16 6.30 9.59 0.30
N ILE A 17 5.55 8.72 -0.39
CA ILE A 17 5.04 9.00 -1.73
C ILE A 17 4.00 10.14 -1.70
N PHE A 18 3.08 10.09 -0.74
CA PHE A 18 2.02 11.08 -0.59
C PHE A 18 2.59 12.49 -0.43
N TRP A 19 3.51 12.67 0.51
CA TRP A 19 4.15 13.96 0.75
C TRP A 19 5.15 14.34 -0.34
N MET A 20 5.83 13.39 -0.98
CA MET A 20 6.71 13.70 -2.12
C MET A 20 5.94 14.35 -3.27
N ILE A 21 4.72 13.89 -3.56
CA ILE A 21 3.88 14.49 -4.62
C ILE A 21 3.38 15.87 -4.17
N ILE A 22 2.82 15.99 -2.96
CA ILE A 22 2.31 17.27 -2.45
C ILE A 22 3.40 18.33 -2.40
N LEU A 23 4.55 18.02 -1.82
CA LEU A 23 5.67 18.96 -1.70
C LEU A 23 6.29 19.33 -3.06
N SER A 24 6.09 18.51 -4.09
CA SER A 24 6.52 18.85 -5.46
C SER A 24 5.62 19.86 -6.15
N ASP A 25 4.36 19.96 -5.72
CA ASP A 25 3.39 20.92 -6.23
C ASP A 25 3.42 22.22 -5.42
N THR A 26 3.35 22.11 -4.09
CA THR A 26 3.38 23.26 -3.18
C THR A 26 4.27 22.96 -1.98
N PHE A 27 5.33 23.75 -1.81
CA PHE A 27 6.23 23.65 -0.64
C PHE A 27 6.03 24.85 0.28
N ASP A 28 5.56 24.59 1.49
CA ASP A 28 5.46 25.57 2.57
C ASP A 28 5.96 24.94 3.88
N LEU A 29 6.77 25.68 4.65
CA LEU A 29 7.31 25.23 5.94
C LEU A 29 6.20 24.99 6.97
N ASP A 30 5.07 25.69 6.85
CA ASP A 30 3.91 25.51 7.73
C ASP A 30 3.26 24.13 7.55
N MET A 31 3.59 23.39 6.49
CA MET A 31 3.10 22.03 6.25
C MET A 31 3.79 20.97 7.11
N VAL A 32 4.99 21.24 7.64
CA VAL A 32 5.82 20.23 8.35
C VAL A 32 5.10 19.57 9.54
N PRO A 33 4.38 20.29 10.42
CA PRO A 33 3.62 19.66 11.50
C PRO A 33 2.52 18.72 10.99
N TYR A 34 1.89 19.05 9.86
CA TYR A 34 0.85 18.23 9.23
C TYR A 34 1.41 16.93 8.67
N ILE A 35 2.69 16.91 8.24
CA ILE A 35 3.37 15.67 7.84
C ILE A 35 3.33 14.66 8.99
N PHE A 36 3.79 15.06 10.18
CA PHE A 36 3.82 14.17 11.33
C PHE A 36 2.41 13.77 11.80
N LEU A 37 1.47 14.72 11.79
CA LEU A 37 0.08 14.44 12.17
C LEU A 37 -0.59 13.43 11.22
N SER A 38 -0.29 13.52 9.91
CA SER A 38 -0.84 12.63 8.89
C SER A 38 -0.35 11.18 8.97
N LEU A 39 0.75 10.91 9.68
CA LEU A 39 1.26 9.55 9.85
C LEU A 39 0.25 8.63 10.56
N ILE A 40 -0.55 9.18 11.48
CA ILE A 40 -1.58 8.43 12.22
C ILE A 40 -2.67 7.91 11.27
N PRO A 41 -3.40 8.77 10.51
CA PRO A 41 -4.43 8.29 9.59
C PRO A 41 -3.86 7.42 8.47
N ILE A 42 -2.65 7.73 7.96
CA ILE A 42 -1.98 6.89 6.95
C ILE A 42 -1.72 5.48 7.49
N TYR A 43 -1.23 5.38 8.74
CA TYR A 43 -0.99 4.09 9.38
C TYR A 43 -2.28 3.29 9.54
N ILE A 44 -3.36 3.92 10.02
CA ILE A 44 -4.66 3.26 10.21
C ILE A 44 -5.20 2.74 8.88
N ILE A 45 -5.21 3.57 7.83
CA ILE A 45 -5.72 3.17 6.51
C ILE A 45 -4.88 2.03 5.93
N CYS A 46 -3.55 2.13 5.98
CA CYS A 46 -2.66 1.06 5.53
C CYS A 46 -2.91 -0.26 6.28
N ALA A 47 -3.03 -0.20 7.61
CA ALA A 47 -3.29 -1.36 8.43
C ALA A 47 -4.62 -2.02 8.04
N LEU A 48 -5.70 -1.24 7.92
CA LEU A 48 -7.01 -1.73 7.52
C LEU A 48 -6.99 -2.37 6.13
N THR A 49 -6.42 -1.68 5.13
CA THR A 49 -6.35 -2.20 3.76
C THR A 49 -5.57 -3.52 3.70
N ILE A 50 -4.43 -3.61 4.40
CA ILE A 50 -3.63 -4.85 4.45
C ILE A 50 -4.40 -5.96 5.14
N LEU A 51 -5.00 -5.70 6.31
CA LEU A 51 -5.70 -6.70 7.11
C LEU A 51 -6.99 -7.21 6.46
N ILE A 52 -7.67 -6.36 5.68
CA ILE A 52 -8.95 -6.70 5.04
C ILE A 52 -8.74 -7.30 3.64
N THR A 53 -7.73 -6.85 2.89
CA THR A 53 -7.60 -7.23 1.47
C THR A 53 -6.44 -8.16 1.19
N ILE A 54 -5.29 -8.02 1.87
CA ILE A 54 -4.08 -8.80 1.58
C ILE A 54 -3.99 -10.01 2.51
N CYS A 55 -4.03 -9.78 3.83
CA CYS A 55 -3.89 -10.85 4.82
C CYS A 55 -4.87 -12.02 4.63
N PRO A 56 -6.18 -11.79 4.34
CA PRO A 56 -7.13 -12.88 4.20
C PRO A 56 -6.79 -13.76 3.01
N ILE A 57 -6.31 -13.19 1.90
CA ILE A 57 -5.93 -13.99 0.71
C ILE A 57 -4.79 -14.95 1.06
N PHE A 58 -3.75 -14.46 1.75
CA PHE A 58 -2.66 -15.32 2.17
C PHE A 58 -3.11 -16.32 3.24
N TRP A 59 -3.92 -15.94 4.23
CA TRP A 59 -4.37 -16.85 5.28
C TRP A 59 -5.34 -17.93 4.82
N PHE A 60 -6.27 -17.63 3.91
CA PHE A 60 -7.26 -18.60 3.45
C PHE A 60 -6.70 -19.57 2.41
N LEU A 61 -5.69 -19.16 1.63
CA LEU A 61 -5.15 -19.96 0.54
C LEU A 61 -3.83 -20.64 0.88
N GLU A 62 -3.11 -20.18 1.91
CA GLU A 62 -1.88 -20.84 2.36
C GLU A 62 -2.24 -22.20 2.99
N ASN A 63 -1.75 -23.26 2.36
CA ASN A 63 -1.86 -24.65 2.81
C ASN A 63 -0.62 -25.41 2.31
N ASP A 64 -0.41 -26.65 2.74
CA ASP A 64 0.80 -27.44 2.45
C ASP A 64 1.14 -27.55 0.96
N ASN A 65 0.14 -27.43 0.06
CA ASN A 65 0.30 -27.49 -1.40
C ASN A 65 0.31 -26.12 -2.11
N TYR A 66 0.15 -25.01 -1.37
CA TYR A 66 0.02 -23.66 -1.93
C TYR A 66 0.98 -22.68 -1.22
N SER A 67 2.18 -22.54 -1.78
CA SER A 67 3.19 -21.60 -1.26
C SER A 67 2.79 -20.14 -1.49
N LYS A 68 3.32 -19.24 -0.65
CA LYS A 68 3.10 -17.78 -0.77
C LYS A 68 3.47 -17.23 -2.15
N GLN A 69 4.51 -17.79 -2.77
CA GLN A 69 4.93 -17.42 -4.13
C GLN A 69 3.89 -17.80 -5.18
N ARG A 70 3.24 -18.96 -5.03
CA ARG A 70 2.18 -19.40 -5.95
C ARG A 70 0.95 -18.52 -5.81
N ILE A 71 0.54 -18.20 -4.56
CA ILE A 71 -0.56 -17.26 -4.28
C ILE A 71 -0.26 -15.90 -4.93
N PHE A 72 0.94 -15.35 -4.72
CA PHE A 72 1.34 -14.09 -5.32
C PHE A 72 1.23 -14.14 -6.86
N LYS A 73 1.83 -15.13 -7.53
CA LYS A 73 1.80 -15.21 -9.00
C LYS A 73 0.38 -15.30 -9.58
N THR A 74 -0.54 -15.96 -8.88
CA THR A 74 -1.91 -16.15 -9.37
C THR A 74 -2.80 -14.93 -9.10
N TYR A 75 -2.76 -14.37 -7.87
CA TYR A 75 -3.74 -13.37 -7.44
C TYR A 75 -3.25 -11.93 -7.54
N PHE A 76 -1.95 -11.68 -7.46
CA PHE A 76 -1.39 -10.33 -7.55
C PHE A 76 -1.71 -9.63 -8.89
N PRO A 77 -1.62 -10.28 -10.07
CA PRO A 77 -1.96 -9.62 -11.34
C PRO A 77 -3.43 -9.17 -11.39
N ILE A 78 -4.35 -10.00 -10.90
CA ILE A 78 -5.77 -9.68 -10.85
C ILE A 78 -6.00 -8.51 -9.88
N TYR A 79 -5.40 -8.59 -8.69
CA TYR A 79 -5.50 -7.55 -7.68
C TYR A 79 -5.00 -6.20 -8.19
N THR A 80 -3.82 -6.15 -8.82
CA THR A 80 -3.23 -4.89 -9.27
C THR A 80 -4.04 -4.24 -10.39
N ILE A 81 -4.62 -5.02 -11.31
CA ILE A 81 -5.49 -4.50 -12.37
C ILE A 81 -6.74 -3.84 -11.77
N ILE A 82 -7.40 -4.50 -10.83
CA ILE A 82 -8.61 -3.96 -10.16
C ILE A 82 -8.25 -2.70 -9.36
N ALA A 83 -7.18 -2.76 -8.56
CA ALA A 83 -6.73 -1.64 -7.75
C ALA A 83 -6.33 -0.42 -8.61
N PHE A 84 -5.62 -0.66 -9.72
CA PHE A 84 -5.23 0.37 -10.67
C PHE A 84 -6.46 1.04 -11.30
N GLY A 85 -7.43 0.25 -11.76
CA GLY A 85 -8.68 0.76 -12.31
C GLY A 85 -9.47 1.62 -11.31
N PHE A 86 -9.57 1.17 -10.06
CA PHE A 86 -10.24 1.94 -8.99
C PHE A 86 -9.53 3.27 -8.69
N CYS A 87 -8.20 3.24 -8.61
CA CYS A 87 -7.40 4.45 -8.38
C CYS A 87 -7.55 5.43 -9.56
N LEU A 88 -7.40 4.95 -10.80
CA LEU A 88 -7.55 5.78 -12.00
C LEU A 88 -8.95 6.41 -12.09
N TYR A 89 -9.99 5.62 -11.87
CA TYR A 89 -11.37 6.13 -11.90
C TYR A 89 -11.58 7.24 -10.87
N SER A 90 -11.04 7.07 -9.66
CA SER A 90 -11.19 8.05 -8.58
C SER A 90 -10.40 9.34 -8.85
N ILE A 91 -9.21 9.23 -9.43
CA ILE A 91 -8.40 10.38 -9.89
C ILE A 91 -9.13 11.13 -11.01
N TYR A 92 -9.66 10.41 -12.00
CA TYR A 92 -10.40 11.01 -13.11
C TYR A 92 -11.64 11.77 -12.61
N LYS A 93 -12.42 11.16 -11.71
CA LYS A 93 -13.63 11.77 -11.14
C LYS A 93 -13.34 13.03 -10.32
N SER A 94 -12.16 13.12 -9.71
CA SER A 94 -11.72 14.28 -8.93
C SER A 94 -11.05 15.36 -9.79
N SER A 95 -11.12 15.26 -11.12
CA SER A 95 -10.49 16.23 -12.04
C SER A 95 -8.99 16.41 -11.77
N PHE A 96 -8.31 15.34 -11.37
CA PHE A 96 -6.87 15.35 -11.08
C PHE A 96 -6.45 16.33 -9.97
N ASP A 97 -7.32 16.58 -8.99
CA ASP A 97 -6.96 17.29 -7.76
C ASP A 97 -5.70 16.67 -7.13
N VAL A 98 -4.72 17.52 -6.79
CA VAL A 98 -3.37 17.07 -6.37
C VAL A 98 -3.43 16.25 -5.09
N PHE A 99 -4.31 16.61 -4.14
CA PHE A 99 -4.44 15.87 -2.89
C PHE A 99 -5.03 14.48 -3.15
N VAL A 100 -6.10 14.40 -3.94
CA VAL A 100 -6.74 13.13 -4.31
C VAL A 100 -5.79 12.27 -5.15
N LEU A 101 -5.09 12.86 -6.11
CA LEU A 101 -4.05 12.22 -6.91
C LEU A 101 -2.97 11.60 -6.01
N SER A 102 -2.40 12.40 -5.11
CA SER A 102 -1.36 11.98 -4.17
C SER A 102 -1.83 10.80 -3.33
N PHE A 103 -3.06 10.85 -2.83
CA PHE A 103 -3.66 9.77 -2.05
C PHE A 103 -3.75 8.47 -2.84
N TYR A 104 -4.37 8.48 -4.03
CA TYR A 104 -4.59 7.26 -4.81
C TYR A 104 -3.31 6.68 -5.41
N VAL A 105 -2.37 7.53 -5.83
CA VAL A 105 -1.04 7.09 -6.30
C VAL A 105 -0.27 6.42 -5.16
N SER A 106 -0.23 7.06 -4.00
CA SER A 106 0.42 6.50 -2.80
C SER A 106 -0.23 5.18 -2.38
N ALA A 107 -1.57 5.12 -2.35
CA ALA A 107 -2.32 3.92 -2.01
C ALA A 107 -2.02 2.76 -2.98
N TYR A 108 -2.04 3.02 -4.30
CA TYR A 108 -1.77 1.99 -5.32
C TYR A 108 -0.36 1.42 -5.20
N ILE A 109 0.66 2.29 -5.17
CA ILE A 109 2.06 1.87 -5.11
C ILE A 109 2.32 1.12 -3.80
N THR A 110 1.87 1.65 -2.68
CA THR A 110 2.09 1.04 -1.36
C THR A 110 1.42 -0.32 -1.25
N THR A 111 0.19 -0.45 -1.75
CA THR A 111 -0.54 -1.71 -1.70
C THR A 111 0.15 -2.76 -2.59
N THR A 112 0.58 -2.37 -3.79
CA THR A 112 1.36 -3.22 -4.70
C THR A 112 2.65 -3.69 -4.05
N GLN A 113 3.38 -2.78 -3.40
CA GLN A 113 4.62 -3.11 -2.69
C GLN A 113 4.37 -3.99 -1.46
N SER A 114 3.24 -3.81 -0.79
CA SER A 114 2.82 -4.64 0.35
C SER A 114 2.72 -6.11 -0.08
N TRP A 115 2.06 -6.39 -1.20
CA TRP A 115 1.99 -7.75 -1.76
C TRP A 115 3.37 -8.38 -1.96
N VAL A 116 4.35 -7.62 -2.45
CA VAL A 116 5.74 -8.10 -2.62
C VAL A 116 6.39 -8.41 -1.27
N TRP A 117 6.16 -7.60 -0.24
CA TRP A 117 6.69 -7.88 1.10
C TRP A 117 6.00 -9.05 1.80
N PHE A 118 4.72 -9.29 1.51
CA PHE A 118 3.98 -10.43 2.04
C PHE A 118 4.30 -11.75 1.33
N SER A 119 4.72 -11.71 0.06
CA SER A 119 5.09 -12.91 -0.71
C SER A 119 6.52 -13.41 -0.49
N LYS A 120 7.39 -12.60 0.11
CA LYS A 120 8.76 -13.00 0.45
C LYS A 120 8.75 -14.04 1.59
N GLU A 121 9.07 -15.29 1.25
CA GLU A 121 9.50 -16.30 2.23
C GLU A 121 10.89 -15.92 2.73
N LYS A 122 11.14 -16.03 4.04
CA LYS A 122 12.51 -15.96 4.56
C LYS A 122 13.24 -17.20 4.03
N VAL A 123 14.33 -16.99 3.32
CA VAL A 123 15.40 -17.99 3.27
C VAL A 123 15.93 -18.07 4.69
N GLU A 124 15.45 -19.04 5.47
CA GLU A 124 16.15 -19.47 6.67
C GLU A 124 17.45 -20.11 6.19
N ILE A 125 18.56 -19.36 6.33
CA ILE A 125 19.89 -19.96 6.23
C ILE A 125 19.99 -20.87 7.45
N LYS A 126 19.78 -22.17 7.22
CA LYS A 126 20.09 -23.24 8.17
C LYS A 126 21.59 -23.33 8.40
#